data_AF-A0A7X3SIL4-F1
#
_entry.id   AF-A0A7X3SIL4-F1
#
_cell.length_a   1.000
_cell.length_b   1.000
_cell.length_c   1.000
_cell.angle_alpha   90.00
_cell.angle_beta   90.00
_cell.angle_gamma   90.00
#
_symmetry.space_group_name_H-M   'P 1'
#
loop_
_entity.id
_entity.type
_entity.pdbx_description
1 polymer ?
#
loop_
_entity_poly.entity_id
_entity_poly.type
_entity_poly.pdbx_seq_one_letter_code
_entity_poly.pdbx_strand_id
1 'polypeptide(L)'
;MKYEIVTLQEKIAVGVSARTNNLSPDMGAVIGGLWNRFYNEGIYASIPEKTNMKALGIYTDYEGDEKNDYTTIVACETAKEPKEGEYTVCRVPAGRYAKFIIHGDMVQAVASAWQEIWQMNLPRTFKCDFEEYQDDSMDNAEIHIYVGLKETSEIESRCGLLCSQCAYREQMNCAGCVHIEKPFWGDSCPLKSCCEAKPHKHCGSCDKFPCQLLNQFAYDEKQGDNGKRIEQCRIWKE
;
A
#
# COMPACT_ATOMS: atom_id res chain seq x y z
N MET A 1 -13.28 6.97 4.20
CA MET A 1 -13.64 6.32 2.92
C MET A 1 -13.81 4.79 3.03
N LYS A 2 -14.66 4.16 2.20
CA LYS A 2 -14.73 2.69 2.03
C LYS A 2 -13.78 2.24 0.92
N TYR A 3 -13.23 1.03 1.01
CA TYR A 3 -12.39 0.42 -0.02
C TYR A 3 -12.62 -1.08 -0.12
N GLU A 4 -12.23 -1.66 -1.25
CA GLU A 4 -12.10 -3.11 -1.44
C GLU A 4 -10.63 -3.51 -1.59
N ILE A 5 -10.29 -4.74 -1.22
CA ILE A 5 -8.95 -5.28 -1.47
C ILE A 5 -9.00 -6.06 -2.77
N VAL A 6 -8.14 -5.67 -3.71
CA VAL A 6 -7.99 -6.34 -5.01
C VAL A 6 -6.58 -6.87 -5.17
N THR A 7 -6.43 -7.91 -5.98
CA THR A 7 -5.11 -8.41 -6.40
C THR A 7 -4.92 -8.07 -7.88
N LEU A 8 -3.87 -7.32 -8.19
CA LEU A 8 -3.55 -6.89 -9.54
C LEU A 8 -2.38 -7.69 -10.11
N GLN A 9 -2.39 -7.88 -11.44
CA GLN A 9 -1.22 -8.31 -12.19
C GLN A 9 -0.30 -7.11 -12.46
N GLU A 10 0.96 -7.38 -12.80
CA GLU A 10 1.90 -6.32 -13.19
C GLU A 10 1.37 -5.56 -14.41
N LYS A 11 1.55 -4.23 -14.41
CA LYS A 11 1.21 -3.35 -15.54
C LYS A 11 2.45 -2.63 -16.04
N ILE A 12 2.51 -2.39 -17.35
CA ILE A 12 3.54 -1.53 -17.96
C ILE A 12 2.89 -0.19 -18.27
N ALA A 13 3.28 0.84 -17.52
CA ALA A 13 2.83 2.20 -17.71
C ALA A 13 3.93 3.04 -18.37
N VAL A 14 3.54 3.85 -19.36
CA VAL A 14 4.46 4.66 -20.16
C VAL A 14 3.99 6.11 -20.16
N GLY A 15 4.89 7.05 -19.90
CA GLY A 15 4.55 8.46 -19.86
C GLY A 15 5.71 9.38 -19.50
N VAL A 16 5.44 10.38 -18.65
CA VAL A 16 6.41 11.38 -18.20
C VAL A 16 6.43 11.47 -16.67
N SER A 17 7.59 11.79 -16.12
CA SER A 17 7.80 11.82 -14.66
C SER A 17 8.45 13.10 -14.16
N ALA A 18 8.25 13.36 -12.86
CA ALA A 18 8.97 14.36 -12.08
C ALA A 18 9.17 13.87 -10.63
N ARG A 19 10.09 14.50 -9.91
CA ARG A 19 10.33 14.28 -8.47
C ARG A 19 9.67 15.40 -7.67
N THR A 20 8.97 15.07 -6.59
CA THR A 20 8.34 16.05 -5.69
C THR A 20 8.06 15.41 -4.32
N ASN A 21 7.47 16.16 -3.39
CA ASN A 21 6.93 15.66 -2.13
C ASN A 21 5.66 16.43 -1.72
N ASN A 22 4.93 15.89 -0.74
CA ASN A 22 3.66 16.46 -0.26
C ASN A 22 3.79 17.77 0.53
N LEU A 23 5.00 18.16 0.92
CA LEU A 23 5.28 19.40 1.64
C LEU A 23 5.77 20.52 0.71
N SER A 24 6.06 20.21 -0.56
CA SER A 24 6.62 21.16 -1.50
C SER A 24 5.55 22.16 -1.94
N PRO A 25 5.81 23.48 -1.88
CA PRO A 25 4.83 24.50 -2.26
C PRO A 25 4.50 24.47 -3.76
N ASP A 26 5.36 23.89 -4.59
CA ASP A 26 5.20 23.76 -6.04
C ASP A 26 4.66 22.39 -6.48
N MET A 27 4.35 21.47 -5.54
CA MET A 27 3.88 20.11 -5.87
C MET A 27 2.72 20.12 -6.87
N GLY A 28 1.72 20.97 -6.65
CA GLY A 28 0.57 21.08 -7.56
C GLY A 28 0.95 21.58 -8.96
N ALA A 29 1.92 22.50 -9.06
CA ALA A 29 2.43 22.99 -10.33
C ALA A 29 3.25 21.92 -11.06
N VAL A 30 4.04 21.11 -10.34
CA VAL A 30 4.80 19.99 -10.89
C VAL A 30 3.87 18.94 -11.48
N ILE A 31 2.88 18.48 -10.71
CA ILE A 31 1.91 17.46 -11.15
C ILE A 31 1.05 17.99 -12.31
N GLY A 32 0.53 19.21 -12.19
CA GLY A 32 -0.23 19.85 -13.29
C GLY A 32 0.61 20.03 -14.56
N GLY A 33 1.89 20.34 -14.42
CA GLY A 33 2.85 20.43 -15.52
C GLY A 33 3.04 19.08 -16.23
N LEU A 34 3.08 17.97 -15.49
CA LEU A 34 3.16 16.63 -16.10
C LEU A 34 1.91 16.31 -16.93
N TRP A 35 0.71 16.60 -16.41
CA TRP A 35 -0.53 16.42 -17.17
C TRP A 35 -0.56 17.27 -18.45
N ASN A 36 -0.11 18.53 -18.37
CA ASN A 36 -0.01 19.39 -19.53
C ASN A 36 0.97 18.82 -20.58
N ARG A 37 2.17 18.40 -20.17
CA ARG A 37 3.15 17.78 -21.07
C ARG A 37 2.59 16.51 -21.70
N PHE A 38 1.95 15.67 -20.90
CA PHE A 38 1.42 14.39 -21.35
C PHE A 38 0.38 14.55 -22.46
N TYR A 39 -0.57 15.49 -22.34
CA TYR A 39 -1.62 15.70 -23.34
C TYR A 39 -1.27 16.74 -24.40
N ASN A 40 -0.81 17.92 -24.02
CA ASN A 40 -0.68 19.08 -24.91
C ASN A 40 0.63 19.10 -25.70
N GLU A 41 1.66 18.37 -25.28
CA GLU A 41 2.91 18.20 -26.05
C GLU A 41 2.90 16.93 -26.93
N GLY A 42 1.74 16.26 -27.05
CA GLY A 42 1.56 15.12 -27.96
C GLY A 42 2.15 13.79 -27.48
N ILE A 43 2.64 13.73 -26.24
CA ILE A 43 3.26 12.52 -25.67
C ILE A 43 2.27 11.36 -25.63
N TYR A 44 1.08 11.57 -25.06
CA TYR A 44 0.02 10.56 -25.03
C TYR A 44 -0.30 10.03 -26.44
N ALA A 45 -0.45 10.92 -27.42
CA ALA A 45 -0.74 10.52 -28.80
C ALA A 45 0.36 9.64 -29.41
N SER A 46 1.63 9.92 -29.07
CA SER A 46 2.79 9.20 -29.60
C SER A 46 3.01 7.79 -29.02
N ILE A 47 2.49 7.49 -27.82
CA ILE A 47 2.74 6.20 -27.14
C ILE A 47 2.08 5.04 -27.92
N PRO A 48 2.82 4.01 -28.35
CA PRO A 48 2.27 2.87 -29.08
C PRO A 48 1.60 1.86 -28.14
N GLU A 49 0.78 0.96 -28.71
CA GLU A 49 0.29 -0.27 -28.04
C GLU A 49 -0.39 -0.05 -26.68
N LYS A 50 -1.15 1.05 -26.55
CA LYS A 50 -2.00 1.30 -25.39
C LYS A 50 -3.02 0.17 -25.24
N THR A 51 -3.20 -0.34 -24.01
CA THR A 51 -4.19 -1.41 -23.74
C THR A 51 -5.60 -0.86 -23.60
N ASN A 52 -5.72 0.43 -23.26
CA ASN A 52 -6.96 1.15 -23.09
C ASN A 52 -6.73 2.67 -23.24
N MET A 53 -7.77 3.46 -23.05
CA MET A 53 -7.72 4.92 -23.17
C MET A 53 -7.51 5.64 -21.83
N LYS A 54 -7.38 4.90 -20.73
CA LYS A 54 -7.31 5.47 -19.37
C LYS A 54 -5.95 6.10 -19.12
N ALA A 55 -5.96 7.20 -18.38
CA ALA A 55 -4.74 7.81 -17.86
C ALA A 55 -4.48 7.35 -16.43
N LEU A 56 -3.20 7.36 -16.08
CA LEU A 56 -2.69 6.96 -14.78
C LEU A 56 -1.91 8.11 -14.15
N GLY A 57 -2.24 8.43 -12.90
CA GLY A 57 -1.41 9.25 -12.02
C GLY A 57 -0.67 8.33 -11.05
N ILE A 58 0.61 8.06 -11.27
CA ILE A 58 1.38 7.06 -10.53
C ILE A 58 2.33 7.75 -9.55
N TYR A 59 2.47 7.17 -8.37
CA TYR A 59 3.38 7.60 -7.32
C TYR A 59 4.26 6.41 -6.92
N THR A 60 5.58 6.54 -7.05
CA THR A 60 6.53 5.44 -6.86
C THR A 60 7.89 5.97 -6.39
N ASP A 61 8.85 5.06 -6.18
CA ASP A 61 10.23 5.38 -5.80
C ASP A 61 10.30 6.27 -4.55
N TYR A 62 9.46 5.97 -3.56
CA TYR A 62 9.39 6.72 -2.30
C TYR A 62 10.71 6.59 -1.54
N GLU A 63 11.25 7.71 -1.05
CA GLU A 63 12.41 7.70 -0.16
C GLU A 63 12.10 7.17 1.25
N GLY A 64 10.83 7.22 1.64
CA GLY A 64 10.35 6.81 2.95
C GLY A 64 8.85 6.71 2.99
N ASP A 65 8.21 7.59 3.77
CA ASP A 65 6.76 7.64 3.93
C ASP A 65 6.11 8.73 3.05
N GLU A 66 4.85 9.08 3.32
CA GLU A 66 4.12 10.11 2.57
C GLU A 66 4.69 11.52 2.70
N LYS A 67 5.64 11.78 3.60
CA LYS A 67 6.26 13.11 3.78
C LYS A 67 7.57 13.25 3.04
N ASN A 68 8.13 12.14 2.55
CA ASN A 68 9.38 12.11 1.81
C ASN A 68 9.18 12.33 0.32
N ASP A 69 10.29 12.51 -0.39
CA ASP A 69 10.29 12.61 -1.84
C ASP A 69 9.81 11.31 -2.49
N TYR A 70 9.07 11.50 -3.58
CA TYR A 70 8.58 10.43 -4.43
C TYR A 70 8.63 10.87 -5.89
N THR A 71 8.63 9.89 -6.78
CA THR A 71 8.51 10.09 -8.21
C THR A 71 7.03 10.01 -8.59
N THR A 72 6.52 11.07 -9.20
CA THR A 72 5.18 11.10 -9.79
C THR A 72 5.28 10.92 -11.30
N ILE A 73 4.39 10.14 -11.89
CA ILE A 73 4.38 9.81 -13.31
C ILE A 73 2.95 9.95 -13.85
N VAL A 74 2.77 10.71 -14.92
CA VAL A 74 1.52 10.72 -15.71
C VAL A 74 1.73 9.82 -16.91
N ALA A 75 0.91 8.78 -17.03
CA ALA A 75 1.14 7.68 -17.96
C ALA A 75 -0.16 7.06 -18.49
N CYS A 76 -0.04 6.14 -19.45
CA CYS A 76 -1.09 5.19 -19.81
C CYS A 76 -0.54 3.77 -19.84
N GLU A 77 -1.42 2.77 -19.74
CA GLU A 77 -1.05 1.36 -19.77
C GLU A 77 -0.79 0.89 -21.20
N THR A 78 0.30 0.14 -21.38
CA THR A 78 0.73 -0.42 -22.67
C THR A 78 0.92 -1.92 -22.58
N ALA A 79 0.73 -2.62 -23.69
CA ALA A 79 0.85 -4.08 -23.74
C ALA A 79 2.31 -4.55 -23.56
N LYS A 80 3.27 -3.68 -23.90
CA LYS A 80 4.70 -3.91 -23.75
C LYS A 80 5.46 -2.59 -23.70
N GLU A 81 6.69 -2.66 -23.21
CA GLU A 81 7.62 -1.53 -23.19
C GLU A 81 7.94 -1.06 -24.62
N PRO A 82 7.79 0.24 -24.93
CA PRO A 82 8.16 0.80 -26.22
C PRO A 82 9.66 0.67 -26.49
N LYS A 83 10.03 0.33 -27.74
CA LYS A 83 11.44 0.21 -28.14
C LYS A 83 12.09 1.54 -28.51
N GLU A 84 11.26 2.52 -28.86
CA GLU A 84 11.66 3.82 -29.38
C GLU A 84 10.82 4.91 -28.70
N GLY A 85 11.38 6.12 -28.63
CA GLY A 85 10.79 7.27 -27.92
C GLY A 85 11.43 7.52 -26.56
N GLU A 86 11.45 8.78 -26.15
CA GLU A 86 11.95 9.20 -24.84
C GLU A 86 10.79 9.23 -23.85
N TYR A 87 10.50 8.08 -23.24
CA TYR A 87 9.43 7.92 -22.26
C TYR A 87 9.98 7.45 -20.92
N THR A 88 9.31 7.84 -19.84
CA THR A 88 9.43 7.15 -18.56
C THR A 88 8.60 5.88 -18.60
N VAL A 89 9.22 4.74 -18.32
CA VAL A 89 8.55 3.45 -18.17
C VAL A 89 8.48 3.10 -16.70
N CYS A 90 7.28 2.77 -16.22
CA CYS A 90 7.02 2.31 -14.87
C CYS A 90 6.35 0.93 -14.91
N ARG A 91 6.88 -0.02 -14.13
CA ARG A 91 6.22 -1.29 -13.89
C ARG A 91 5.45 -1.21 -12.59
N VAL A 92 4.13 -1.08 -12.68
CA VAL A 92 3.25 -1.17 -11.51
C VAL A 92 3.28 -2.62 -11.05
N PRO A 93 3.78 -2.92 -9.84
CA PRO A 93 4.01 -4.29 -9.40
C PRO A 93 2.70 -5.06 -9.26
N ALA A 94 2.73 -6.35 -9.56
CA ALA A 94 1.66 -7.26 -9.15
C ALA A 94 1.57 -7.31 -7.62
N GLY A 95 0.36 -7.48 -7.09
CA GLY A 95 0.15 -7.62 -5.65
C GLY A 95 -1.20 -7.11 -5.17
N ARG A 96 -1.30 -6.93 -3.85
CA ARG A 96 -2.52 -6.48 -3.19
C ARG A 96 -2.61 -4.96 -3.14
N TYR A 97 -3.80 -4.44 -3.43
CA TYR A 97 -4.10 -3.01 -3.40
C TYR A 97 -5.41 -2.75 -2.65
N ALA A 98 -5.45 -1.68 -1.85
CA ALA A 98 -6.71 -1.08 -1.43
C ALA A 98 -7.21 -0.22 -2.59
N LYS A 99 -8.36 -0.58 -3.15
CA LYS A 99 -9.01 0.16 -4.22
C LYS A 99 -10.14 1.02 -3.66
N PHE A 100 -10.05 2.30 -3.93
CA PHE A 100 -11.07 3.32 -3.64
C PHE A 100 -11.71 3.74 -4.96
N ILE A 101 -13.01 3.97 -4.94
CA ILE A 101 -13.75 4.53 -6.07
C ILE A 101 -14.33 5.86 -5.61
N ILE A 102 -13.98 6.94 -6.32
CA ILE A 102 -14.46 8.28 -6.04
C ILE A 102 -15.09 8.87 -7.31
N HIS A 103 -15.98 9.84 -7.10
CA HIS A 103 -16.65 10.58 -8.16
C HIS A 103 -16.51 12.09 -7.91
N GLY A 104 -16.28 12.86 -8.96
CA GLY A 104 -16.28 14.32 -8.90
C GLY A 104 -15.20 14.97 -9.76
N ASP A 105 -14.81 16.19 -9.37
CA ASP A 105 -13.77 16.96 -10.03
C ASP A 105 -12.40 16.25 -9.96
N MET A 106 -11.74 16.10 -11.10
CA MET A 106 -10.48 15.35 -11.24
C MET A 106 -9.32 15.90 -10.40
N VAL A 107 -9.40 17.12 -9.88
CA VAL A 107 -8.38 17.73 -9.03
C VAL A 107 -8.82 17.74 -7.57
N GLN A 108 -9.99 18.31 -7.29
CA GLN A 108 -10.49 18.52 -5.93
C GLN A 108 -10.95 17.22 -5.28
N ALA A 109 -11.62 16.33 -6.02
CA ALA A 109 -12.08 15.05 -5.47
C ALA A 109 -10.90 14.14 -5.18
N VAL A 110 -9.92 14.09 -6.09
CA VAL A 110 -8.67 13.33 -5.92
C VAL A 110 -7.87 13.86 -4.71
N ALA A 111 -7.67 15.17 -4.63
CA ALA A 111 -6.97 15.78 -3.49
C ALA A 111 -7.68 15.48 -2.15
N SER A 112 -9.01 15.59 -2.10
CA SER A 112 -9.80 15.28 -0.90
C SER A 112 -9.71 13.81 -0.50
N ALA A 113 -9.74 12.90 -1.49
CA ALA A 113 -9.60 11.48 -1.26
C ALA A 113 -8.23 11.11 -0.68
N TRP A 114 -7.15 11.70 -1.19
CA TRP A 114 -5.81 11.50 -0.64
C TRP A 114 -5.69 12.00 0.81
N GLN A 115 -6.28 13.15 1.13
CA GLN A 115 -6.33 13.64 2.53
C GLN A 115 -7.01 12.64 3.46
N GLU A 116 -8.12 12.02 3.03
CA GLU A 116 -8.76 10.94 3.81
C GLU A 116 -7.87 9.70 3.92
N ILE A 117 -7.28 9.24 2.80
CA ILE A 117 -6.45 8.04 2.74
C ILE A 117 -5.23 8.17 3.67
N TRP A 118 -4.59 9.34 3.75
CA TRP A 118 -3.45 9.57 4.63
C TRP A 118 -3.80 9.47 6.12
N GLN A 119 -5.07 9.66 6.49
CA GLN A 119 -5.53 9.47 7.87
C GLN A 119 -5.92 8.02 8.17
N MET A 120 -5.88 7.12 7.18
CA MET A 120 -6.23 5.71 7.36
C MET A 120 -5.01 4.89 7.79
N ASN A 121 -5.22 3.98 8.73
CA ASN A 121 -4.20 3.00 9.10
C ASN A 121 -4.17 1.83 8.08
N LEU A 122 -3.56 2.07 6.92
CA LEU A 122 -3.33 1.08 5.87
C LEU A 122 -1.89 0.56 5.93
N PRO A 123 -1.65 -0.77 5.81
CA PRO A 123 -0.30 -1.32 5.73
C PRO A 123 0.31 -1.07 4.33
N ARG A 124 0.64 0.19 4.02
CA ARG A 124 1.17 0.59 2.71
C ARG A 124 2.55 0.00 2.43
N THR A 125 2.80 -0.39 1.19
CA THR A 125 4.13 -0.84 0.73
C THR A 125 5.07 0.32 0.45
N PHE A 126 4.52 1.49 0.07
CA PHE A 126 5.28 2.60 -0.53
C PHE A 126 6.14 2.15 -1.73
N LYS A 127 5.71 1.11 -2.47
CA LYS A 127 6.34 0.72 -3.74
C LYS A 127 5.73 1.47 -4.92
N CYS A 128 4.41 1.41 -5.03
CA CYS A 128 3.66 2.06 -6.08
C CYS A 128 2.21 2.22 -5.66
N ASP A 129 1.72 3.45 -5.68
CA ASP A 129 0.31 3.79 -5.58
C ASP A 129 -0.10 4.51 -6.88
N PHE A 130 -1.36 4.44 -7.28
CA PHE A 130 -1.78 5.10 -8.51
C PHE A 130 -3.27 5.43 -8.57
N GLU A 131 -3.59 6.47 -9.34
CA GLU A 131 -4.91 6.87 -9.78
C GLU A 131 -5.15 6.32 -11.20
N GLU A 132 -6.36 5.84 -11.48
CA GLU A 132 -6.80 5.44 -12.83
C GLU A 132 -8.11 6.17 -13.15
N TYR A 133 -8.04 7.08 -14.11
CA TYR A 133 -9.15 7.91 -14.57
C TYR A 133 -10.01 7.11 -15.57
N GLN A 134 -11.27 6.86 -15.21
CA GLN A 134 -12.14 5.97 -16.00
C GLN A 134 -12.73 6.65 -17.24
N ASP A 135 -12.87 7.96 -17.20
CA ASP A 135 -13.47 8.80 -18.25
C ASP A 135 -12.79 10.18 -18.31
N ASP A 136 -13.27 11.04 -19.23
CA ASP A 136 -12.79 12.41 -19.47
C ASP A 136 -13.73 13.49 -18.91
N SER A 137 -14.68 13.12 -18.04
CA SER A 137 -15.69 14.02 -17.47
C SER A 137 -15.10 14.88 -16.35
N MET A 138 -14.48 16.00 -16.70
CA MET A 138 -13.68 16.83 -15.77
C MET A 138 -14.36 17.11 -14.41
N ASP A 139 -15.65 17.44 -14.39
CA ASP A 139 -16.39 17.82 -13.17
C ASP A 139 -17.05 16.64 -12.44
N ASN A 140 -17.20 15.49 -13.12
CA ASN A 140 -17.94 14.33 -12.62
C ASN A 140 -17.34 13.04 -13.16
N ALA A 141 -16.03 12.88 -12.97
CA ALA A 141 -15.30 11.71 -13.41
C ALA A 141 -15.41 10.60 -12.37
N GLU A 142 -15.38 9.35 -12.82
CA GLU A 142 -15.06 8.22 -11.96
C GLU A 142 -13.54 8.02 -11.91
N ILE A 143 -12.96 8.05 -10.71
CA ILE A 143 -11.53 7.82 -10.50
C ILE A 143 -11.35 6.65 -9.54
N HIS A 144 -10.49 5.71 -9.93
CA HIS A 144 -10.05 4.62 -9.07
C HIS A 144 -8.70 4.94 -8.46
N ILE A 145 -8.59 4.93 -7.14
CA ILE A 145 -7.31 5.09 -6.44
C ILE A 145 -6.88 3.74 -5.88
N TYR A 146 -5.65 3.34 -6.16
CA TYR A 146 -5.05 2.09 -5.74
C TYR A 146 -3.86 2.37 -4.85
N VAL A 147 -3.95 1.91 -3.60
CA VAL A 147 -2.87 2.02 -2.62
C VAL A 147 -2.26 0.65 -2.41
N GLY A 148 -0.97 0.48 -2.75
CA GLY A 148 -0.26 -0.79 -2.66
C GLY A 148 -0.12 -1.24 -1.21
N LEU A 149 -0.64 -2.43 -0.90
CA LEU A 149 -0.65 -3.01 0.43
C LEU A 149 0.43 -4.07 0.59
N LYS A 150 1.04 -4.12 1.78
CA LYS A 150 1.94 -5.21 2.14
C LYS A 150 1.19 -6.54 2.04
N GLU A 151 1.90 -7.55 1.58
CA GLU A 151 1.36 -8.90 1.56
C GLU A 151 1.01 -9.31 2.99
N THR A 152 -0.19 -9.85 3.18
CA THR A 152 -0.60 -10.41 4.48
C THR A 152 0.21 -11.64 4.87
N SER A 153 1.07 -12.15 3.99
CA SER A 153 2.01 -13.24 4.28
C SER A 153 3.28 -12.79 5.01
N GLU A 154 3.54 -11.49 5.14
CA GLU A 154 4.62 -11.03 6.01
C GLU A 154 4.23 -11.22 7.48
N ILE A 155 5.03 -12.02 8.18
CA ILE A 155 4.81 -12.34 9.58
C ILE A 155 5.13 -11.10 10.42
N GLU A 156 4.08 -10.42 10.88
CA GLU A 156 4.22 -9.18 11.66
C GLU A 156 4.46 -9.44 13.16
N SER A 157 4.05 -10.61 13.65
CA SER A 157 4.24 -11.01 15.05
C SER A 157 4.39 -12.51 15.24
N ARG A 158 4.85 -12.91 16.42
CA ARG A 158 4.99 -14.33 16.75
C ARG A 158 3.66 -15.00 17.06
N CYS A 159 2.63 -14.27 17.47
CA CYS A 159 1.37 -14.83 17.95
C CYS A 159 0.20 -14.73 16.97
N GLY A 160 0.36 -14.06 15.83
CA GLY A 160 -0.74 -13.82 14.88
C GLY A 160 -1.40 -12.45 15.01
N LEU A 161 -0.95 -11.59 15.92
CA LEU A 161 -1.38 -10.19 15.94
C LEU A 161 -0.76 -9.43 14.76
N LEU A 162 -1.57 -8.60 14.11
CA LEU A 162 -1.10 -7.67 13.08
C LEU A 162 -0.57 -6.41 13.79
N CYS A 163 0.76 -6.28 13.88
CA CYS A 163 1.40 -5.10 14.45
C CYS A 163 1.07 -3.81 13.66
N SER A 164 0.80 -3.92 12.36
CA SER A 164 0.27 -2.84 11.52
C SER A 164 -1.07 -2.31 12.01
N GLN A 165 -1.90 -3.16 12.64
CA GLN A 165 -3.22 -2.79 13.15
C GLN A 165 -3.22 -2.50 14.66
N CYS A 166 -2.04 -2.46 15.31
CA CYS A 166 -1.93 -2.24 16.74
C CYS A 166 -1.93 -0.75 17.09
N ALA A 167 -3.00 -0.27 17.73
CA ALA A 167 -3.14 1.13 18.14
C ALA A 167 -2.03 1.63 19.09
N TYR A 168 -1.42 0.72 19.87
CA TYR A 168 -0.33 1.06 20.78
C TYR A 168 1.02 1.25 20.07
N ARG A 169 1.15 0.84 18.80
CA ARG A 169 2.44 0.83 18.12
C ARG A 169 3.03 2.24 18.02
N GLU A 170 2.23 3.19 17.54
CA GLU A 170 2.65 4.60 17.43
C GLU A 170 2.75 5.25 18.80
N GLN A 171 1.75 5.05 19.67
CA GLN A 171 1.70 5.64 21.01
C GLN A 171 2.94 5.30 21.86
N MET A 172 3.44 4.07 21.72
CA MET A 172 4.58 3.56 22.49
C MET A 172 5.90 3.57 21.70
N ASN A 173 5.92 4.18 20.50
CA ASN A 173 7.07 4.15 19.59
C ASN A 173 7.67 2.73 19.40
N CYS A 174 6.79 1.75 19.18
CA CYS A 174 7.13 0.33 19.11
C CYS A 174 7.51 -0.08 17.68
N ALA A 175 8.69 -0.71 17.53
CA ALA A 175 9.19 -1.18 16.24
C ALA A 175 8.44 -2.41 15.67
N GLY A 176 7.54 -3.04 16.44
CA GLY A 176 6.79 -4.24 16.05
C GLY A 176 7.38 -5.53 16.62
N CYS A 177 6.55 -6.56 16.81
CA CYS A 177 6.87 -7.76 17.59
C CYS A 177 8.14 -8.50 17.10
N VAL A 178 8.37 -8.54 15.79
CA VAL A 178 9.53 -9.19 15.19
C VAL A 178 10.84 -8.38 15.34
N HIS A 179 10.75 -7.09 15.66
CA HIS A 179 11.89 -6.16 15.75
C HIS A 179 12.20 -5.69 17.18
N ILE A 180 11.25 -5.81 18.12
CA ILE A 180 11.48 -5.45 19.52
C ILE A 180 12.16 -6.60 20.29
N GLU A 181 13.02 -6.25 21.23
CA GLU A 181 13.57 -7.19 22.21
C GLU A 181 12.54 -7.50 23.32
N LYS A 182 11.87 -6.45 23.82
CA LYS A 182 10.91 -6.51 24.95
C LYS A 182 9.60 -5.81 24.60
N PRO A 183 8.42 -6.37 24.96
CA PRO A 183 7.16 -5.67 24.78
C PRO A 183 6.99 -4.49 25.76
N PHE A 184 6.19 -3.49 25.39
CA PHE A 184 5.95 -2.32 26.24
C PHE A 184 5.21 -2.65 27.55
N TRP A 185 4.51 -3.78 27.61
CA TRP A 185 3.63 -4.17 28.72
C TRP A 185 4.26 -5.15 29.71
N GLY A 186 5.52 -5.55 29.54
CA GLY A 186 6.17 -6.49 30.47
C GLY A 186 7.59 -6.85 30.06
N ASP A 187 8.31 -7.58 30.92
CA ASP A 187 9.72 -7.94 30.70
C ASP A 187 9.94 -8.90 29.54
N SER A 188 8.95 -9.72 29.20
CA SER A 188 8.99 -10.60 28.04
C SER A 188 7.58 -10.99 27.59
N CYS A 189 7.45 -11.42 26.32
CA CYS A 189 6.23 -12.03 25.81
C CYS A 189 6.40 -13.55 25.72
N PRO A 190 5.65 -14.36 26.48
CA PRO A 190 5.80 -15.81 26.49
C PRO A 190 5.67 -16.48 25.11
N LEU A 191 4.79 -15.96 24.24
CA LEU A 191 4.63 -16.48 22.88
C LEU A 191 5.83 -16.13 21.98
N LYS A 192 6.41 -14.93 22.15
CA LYS A 192 7.61 -14.51 21.42
C LYS A 192 8.80 -15.38 21.83
N SER A 193 9.06 -15.47 23.13
CA SER A 193 10.16 -16.28 23.68
C SER A 193 10.04 -17.74 23.25
N CYS A 194 8.82 -18.30 23.25
CA CYS A 194 8.59 -19.67 22.78
C CYS A 194 8.91 -19.85 21.29
N CYS A 195 8.48 -18.92 20.42
CA CYS A 195 8.78 -19.00 18.99
C CYS A 195 10.28 -18.89 18.71
N GLU A 196 10.97 -17.97 19.39
CA GLU A 196 12.40 -17.74 19.21
C GLU A 196 13.26 -18.89 19.75
N ALA A 197 12.83 -19.54 20.83
CA ALA A 197 13.46 -20.76 21.33
C ALA A 197 13.25 -21.99 20.40
N LYS A 198 12.17 -22.02 19.62
CA LYS A 198 11.81 -23.12 18.69
C LYS A 198 12.14 -22.83 17.21
N PRO A 199 13.09 -21.93 16.96
CA PRO A 199 13.25 -21.16 15.70
C PRO A 199 12.00 -21.01 14.79
N HIS A 200 10.81 -20.83 15.36
CA HIS A 200 9.59 -20.65 14.59
C HIS A 200 9.37 -19.17 14.27
N LYS A 201 8.97 -18.87 13.03
CA LYS A 201 8.65 -17.49 12.65
C LYS A 201 7.38 -16.99 13.36
N HIS A 202 6.41 -17.87 13.61
CA HIS A 202 5.16 -17.61 14.35
C HIS A 202 4.60 -18.90 14.94
N CYS A 203 3.61 -18.78 15.83
CA CYS A 203 3.00 -19.91 16.54
C CYS A 203 2.33 -20.94 15.61
N GLY A 204 1.89 -20.52 14.42
CA GLY A 204 1.31 -21.40 13.40
C GLY A 204 2.25 -22.49 12.89
N SER A 205 3.56 -22.30 13.04
CA SER A 205 4.58 -23.29 12.66
C SER A 205 4.74 -24.42 13.68
N CYS A 206 4.05 -24.39 14.83
CA CYS A 206 4.12 -25.47 15.81
C CYS A 206 3.33 -26.71 15.36
N ASP A 207 3.85 -27.91 15.65
CA ASP A 207 3.12 -29.17 15.42
C ASP A 207 1.80 -29.24 16.21
N LYS A 208 1.82 -28.74 17.45
CA LYS A 208 0.64 -28.59 18.29
C LYS A 208 0.08 -27.18 18.14
N PHE A 209 -0.78 -26.98 17.14
CA PHE A 209 -1.40 -25.69 16.84
C PHE A 209 -2.94 -25.78 16.76
N PRO A 210 -3.69 -24.87 17.40
CA PRO A 210 -3.22 -23.87 18.36
C PRO A 210 -2.85 -24.52 19.70
N CYS A 211 -1.72 -24.12 20.30
CA CYS A 211 -1.32 -24.60 21.62
C CYS A 211 -2.14 -23.92 22.73
N GLN A 212 -2.07 -24.44 23.95
CA GLN A 212 -2.80 -23.88 25.11
C GLN A 212 -2.42 -22.42 25.39
N LEU A 213 -1.12 -22.10 25.34
CA LEU A 213 -0.64 -20.74 25.58
C LEU A 213 -1.20 -19.76 24.54
N LEU A 214 -1.20 -20.11 23.26
CA LEU A 214 -1.76 -19.25 22.22
C LEU A 214 -3.28 -19.06 22.41
N ASN A 215 -4.00 -20.13 22.76
CA ASN A 215 -5.44 -20.05 23.05
C ASN A 215 -5.73 -19.12 24.22
N GLN A 216 -4.97 -19.21 25.32
CA GLN A 216 -5.14 -18.32 26.47
C GLN A 216 -4.99 -16.85 26.07
N PHE A 217 -4.00 -16.53 25.25
CA PHE A 217 -3.81 -15.17 24.74
C PHE A 217 -4.92 -14.73 23.77
N ALA A 218 -5.43 -15.64 22.94
CA ALA A 218 -6.45 -15.32 21.95
C ALA A 218 -7.85 -15.11 22.56
N TYR A 219 -8.14 -15.77 23.68
CA TYR A 219 -9.43 -15.75 24.37
C TYR A 219 -9.35 -15.15 25.78
N ASP A 220 -8.30 -14.39 26.10
CA ASP A 220 -8.23 -13.62 27.35
C ASP A 220 -9.38 -12.62 27.43
N GLU A 221 -10.03 -12.49 28.59
CA GLU A 221 -11.23 -11.65 28.75
C GLU A 221 -10.96 -10.16 28.53
N LYS A 222 -9.72 -9.69 28.76
CA LYS A 222 -9.37 -8.26 28.69
C LYS A 222 -8.59 -7.91 27.43
N GLN A 223 -7.73 -8.82 26.97
CA GLN A 223 -6.73 -8.58 25.91
C GLN A 223 -6.81 -9.61 24.77
N GLY A 224 -7.80 -10.50 24.81
CA GLY A 224 -8.10 -11.45 23.76
C GLY A 224 -8.67 -10.77 22.52
N ASP A 225 -8.63 -11.49 21.41
CA ASP A 225 -9.17 -11.04 20.12
C ASP A 225 -10.21 -12.00 19.56
N ASN A 226 -10.80 -12.82 20.43
CA ASN A 226 -11.78 -13.87 20.09
C ASN A 226 -11.27 -14.85 19.02
N GLY A 227 -9.98 -15.17 19.04
CA GLY A 227 -9.38 -16.15 18.13
C GLY A 227 -8.82 -15.58 16.83
N LYS A 228 -8.93 -14.27 16.57
CA LYS A 228 -8.44 -13.65 15.32
C LYS A 228 -6.95 -13.90 15.08
N ARG A 229 -6.09 -13.83 16.11
CA ARG A 229 -4.67 -14.15 15.96
C ARG A 229 -4.39 -15.61 15.59
N ILE A 230 -5.25 -16.53 15.99
CA ILE A 230 -5.12 -17.94 15.61
C ILE A 230 -5.41 -18.07 14.12
N GLU A 231 -6.45 -17.42 13.62
CA GLU A 231 -6.76 -17.41 12.18
C GLU A 231 -5.63 -16.78 11.37
N GLN A 232 -5.09 -15.66 11.82
CA GLN A 232 -3.93 -15.04 11.16
C GLN A 232 -2.71 -15.96 11.13
N CYS A 233 -2.47 -16.74 12.19
CA CYS A 233 -1.41 -17.76 12.18
C CYS A 233 -1.67 -18.89 11.17
N ARG A 234 -2.92 -19.18 10.78
CA ARG A 234 -3.23 -20.12 9.69
C ARG A 234 -2.85 -19.51 8.35
N ILE A 235 -3.25 -18.26 8.12
CA ILE A 235 -2.92 -17.49 6.90
C ILE A 235 -1.40 -17.41 6.70
N TRP A 236 -0.62 -17.17 7.77
CA TRP A 236 0.85 -17.10 7.68
C TRP A 236 1.54 -18.46 7.50
N LYS A 237 0.83 -19.57 7.75
CA LYS A 237 1.38 -20.91 7.58
C LYS A 237 1.29 -21.37 6.12
N GLU A 238 0.28 -20.90 5.38
CA GLU A 238 0.06 -21.16 3.96
C GLU A 238 1.10 -20.45 3.08
#